data_AF-A0AA39PEU2-F1
#
_entry.id   AF-A0AA39PEU2-F1
#
_cell.length_a   1.000
_cell.length_b   1.000
_cell.length_c   1.000
_cell.angle_alpha   90.00
_cell.angle_beta   90.00
_cell.angle_gamma   90.00
#
_symmetry.space_group_name_H-M   'P 1'
#
loop_
_entity.id
_entity.type
_entity.pdbx_description
1 polymer ?
#
loop_
_entity_poly.entity_id
_entity_poly.type
_entity_poly.pdbx_seq_one_letter_code
_entity_poly.pdbx_strand_id
1 'polypeptide(L)' 'KGARKICKDFEALYQRETGKKISLSYSTLIHLVNGGKTKAQSNTMKSHLFPSKADNIIDFVLAVASEGFPLSH' A
#
# COMPACT_ATOMS: atom_id res chain seq x y z
N LYS A 1 -13.99 -25.15 -1.37
CA LYS A 1 -14.09 -24.34 -2.60
C LYS A 1 -12.69 -23.83 -2.96
N GLY A 2 -12.27 -23.86 -4.22
CA GLY A 2 -10.92 -23.41 -4.62
C GLY A 2 -10.79 -21.88 -4.62
N ALA A 3 -9.60 -21.36 -4.28
CA ALA A 3 -9.31 -19.93 -4.16
C ALA A 3 -9.71 -19.11 -5.41
N ARG A 4 -9.53 -19.67 -6.61
CA ARG A 4 -9.95 -19.02 -7.87
C ARG A 4 -11.46 -18.76 -7.94
N LYS A 5 -12.28 -19.71 -7.46
CA LYS A 5 -13.74 -19.54 -7.44
C LYS A 5 -14.15 -18.46 -6.46
N ILE A 6 -13.53 -18.44 -5.28
CA ILE A 6 -13.77 -17.41 -4.26
C ILE A 6 -13.45 -16.02 -4.81
N CYS A 7 -12.29 -15.85 -5.47
CA CYS A 7 -11.95 -14.58 -6.11
C CYS A 7 -13.00 -14.14 -7.14
N LYS A 8 -13.46 -15.05 -8.00
CA LYS A 8 -14.49 -14.74 -9.02
C LYS A 8 -15.84 -14.37 -8.40
N ASP A 9 -16.26 -15.10 -7.37
CA ASP A 9 -17.50 -14.82 -6.65
C ASP A 9 -17.47 -13.40 -6.04
N PHE A 10 -16.34 -13.01 -5.44
CA PHE A 10 -16.16 -11.67 -4.88
C PHE A 10 -16.01 -10.56 -5.92
N GLU A 11 -15.29 -10.81 -7.02
CA GLU A 11 -15.20 -9.85 -8.14
C GLU A 11 -16.59 -9.54 -8.71
N ALA A 12 -17.43 -10.57 -8.90
CA ALA A 12 -18.79 -10.41 -9.39
C ALA A 12 -19.68 -9.64 -8.40
N LEU A 13 -19.56 -9.95 -7.10
CA LEU A 13 -20.28 -9.24 -6.05
C LEU A 13 -19.89 -7.75 -6.00
N TYR A 14 -18.59 -7.46 -6.00
CA TYR A 14 -18.08 -6.09 -5.98
C TYR A 14 -18.51 -5.30 -7.21
N GLN A 15 -18.50 -5.93 -8.40
CA GLN A 15 -18.99 -5.31 -9.62
C GLN A 15 -20.49 -5.02 -9.54
N ARG A 16 -21.29 -5.93 -8.98
CA ARG A 16 -22.73 -5.73 -8.80
C ARG A 16 -23.04 -4.56 -7.85
N GLU A 17 -22.26 -4.41 -6.78
CA GLU A 17 -22.50 -3.38 -5.77
C GLU A 17 -21.98 -1.99 -6.18
N THR A 18 -20.83 -1.94 -6.84
CA THR A 18 -20.13 -0.67 -7.11
C THR A 18 -20.13 -0.25 -8.58
N GLY A 19 -20.51 -1.16 -9.49
CA GLY A 19 -20.34 -1.01 -10.94
C GLY A 19 -18.88 -1.12 -11.39
N LYS A 20 -17.91 -1.22 -10.48
CA LYS A 20 -16.48 -1.24 -10.80
C LYS A 20 -15.97 -2.67 -10.92
N LYS A 21 -15.18 -2.92 -11.96
CA LYS A 21 -14.52 -4.20 -12.16
C LYS A 21 -13.16 -4.20 -11.47
N ILE A 22 -12.94 -5.19 -10.62
CA ILE A 22 -11.64 -5.46 -9.98
C ILE A 22 -11.14 -6.84 -10.39
N SER A 23 -9.83 -7.08 -10.24
CA SER A 23 -9.21 -8.38 -10.43
C SER A 23 -8.50 -8.78 -9.15
N LEU A 24 -8.87 -9.91 -8.58
CA LEU A 24 -8.30 -10.49 -7.38
C LEU A 24 -7.35 -11.63 -7.77
N SER A 25 -6.13 -11.57 -7.23
CA SER A 25 -5.14 -12.64 -7.40
C SER A 25 -5.41 -13.77 -6.41
N TYR A 26 -5.69 -14.96 -6.92
CA TYR A 26 -5.88 -16.15 -6.08
C TYR A 26 -4.62 -16.52 -5.30
N SER A 27 -3.42 -16.24 -5.85
CA SER A 27 -2.17 -16.53 -5.16
C SER A 27 -1.96 -15.59 -3.99
N THR A 28 -2.37 -14.33 -4.12
CA THR A 28 -2.39 -13.37 -3.01
C THR A 28 -3.37 -13.81 -1.92
N LEU A 29 -4.56 -14.29 -2.30
CA LEU A 29 -5.52 -14.83 -1.34
C LEU A 29 -4.96 -16.01 -0.56
N ILE A 30 -4.35 -16.99 -1.25
CA ILE A 30 -3.72 -18.16 -0.60
C ILE A 30 -2.58 -17.72 0.30
N HIS A 31 -1.71 -16.82 -0.17
CA HIS A 31 -0.59 -16.32 0.62
C HIS A 31 -1.07 -15.70 1.93
N LEU A 32 -2.10 -14.86 1.89
CA LEU A 32 -2.65 -14.21 3.09
C LEU A 32 -3.33 -15.22 4.03
N VAL A 33 -4.07 -16.20 3.49
CA VAL A 33 -4.69 -17.27 4.30
C VAL A 33 -3.64 -18.11 5.03
N ASN A 34 -2.46 -18.31 4.41
CA ASN A 34 -1.34 -19.04 5.00
C ASN A 34 -0.50 -18.19 5.98
N GLY A 35 -0.99 -17.02 6.41
CA GLY A 35 -0.27 -16.12 7.33
C GLY A 35 0.79 -15.25 6.66
N GLY A 36 0.77 -15.14 5.33
CA GLY A 36 1.59 -14.22 4.57
C GLY A 36 1.32 -12.76 4.92
N LYS A 37 2.35 -11.92 4.79
CA LYS A 37 2.26 -10.49 5.13
C LYS A 37 1.78 -9.68 3.94
N THR A 38 0.98 -8.66 4.21
CA THR A 38 0.64 -7.68 3.17
C THR A 38 1.89 -6.86 2.80
N LYS A 39 1.89 -6.25 1.61
CA LYS A 39 2.95 -5.31 1.22
C LYS A 39 3.09 -4.17 2.24
N ALA A 40 1.97 -3.65 2.74
CA ALA A 40 1.97 -2.62 3.77
C ALA A 40 2.70 -3.10 5.03
N GLN A 41 2.35 -4.28 5.56
CA GLN A 41 3.02 -4.85 6.74
C GLN A 41 4.51 -5.11 6.48
N SER A 42 4.86 -5.67 5.31
CA SER A 42 6.26 -5.91 4.96
C SER A 42 7.06 -4.61 4.87
N ASN A 43 6.47 -3.55 4.30
CA ASN A 43 7.10 -2.23 4.21
C ASN A 43 7.24 -1.59 5.58
N THR A 44 6.23 -1.67 6.45
CA THR A 44 6.32 -1.17 7.82
C THR A 44 7.44 -1.85 8.60
N MET A 45 7.57 -3.17 8.47
CA MET A 45 8.67 -3.93 9.11
C MET A 45 10.05 -3.58 8.56
N LYS A 46 10.14 -3.23 7.28
CA LYS A 46 11.39 -2.81 6.63
C LYS A 46 11.63 -1.31 6.74
N SER A 47 10.75 -0.55 7.39
CA SER A 47 10.93 0.88 7.54
C SER A 47 12.15 1.14 8.40
N HIS A 48 13.18 1.73 7.81
CA HIS A 48 14.38 2.16 8.52
C HIS A 48 14.15 3.43 9.34
N LEU A 49 13.01 4.10 9.16
CA LEU A 49 12.59 5.25 9.93
C LEU A 49 11.43 4.92 10.85
N PHE A 50 11.59 5.31 12.12
CA PHE A 50 10.45 5.47 13.01
C PHE A 50 9.51 6.54 12.44
N PRO A 51 8.18 6.37 12.52
CA PRO A 51 7.22 7.32 11.97
C PRO A 51 7.52 8.77 12.39
N SER A 52 7.82 8.98 13.68
CA SER A 52 8.17 10.29 14.23
C SER A 52 9.42 10.93 13.62
N LYS A 53 10.40 10.13 13.17
CA LYS A 53 11.58 10.64 12.49
C LYS A 53 11.31 10.93 11.01
N ALA A 54 10.42 10.15 10.39
CA ALA A 54 10.02 10.39 9.01
C ALA A 54 9.28 11.73 8.88
N ASP A 55 8.36 12.03 9.82
CA ASP A 55 7.61 13.28 9.84
C ASP A 55 8.56 14.49 9.97
N ASN A 56 9.51 14.44 10.92
CA ASN A 56 10.51 15.50 11.08
C ASN A 56 11.36 15.75 9.82
N ILE A 57 11.68 14.71 9.06
CA ILE A 57 12.44 14.85 7.80
C ILE A 57 11.56 15.45 6.71
N ILE A 58 10.29 15.03 6.62
CA ILE A 58 9.34 15.60 5.66
C ILE A 58 9.16 17.10 5.94
N ASP A 59 8.94 17.47 7.20
CA ASP A 59 8.79 18.87 7.61
C ASP A 59 10.04 19.69 7.29
N PHE A 60 11.23 19.15 7.55
CA PHE A 60 12.49 19.79 7.19
C PHE A 60 12.63 19.99 5.67
N VAL A 61 12.34 18.95 4.87
CA VAL A 61 12.43 19.05 3.41
C VAL A 61 11.42 20.05 2.86
N LEU A 62 10.19 20.08 3.39
CA LEU A 62 9.18 21.06 3.02
C LEU A 62 9.62 22.49 3.39
N ALA A 63 10.20 22.68 4.57
CA ALA A 63 10.73 23.97 4.99
C ALA A 63 11.85 24.44 4.04
N VAL A 64 12.86 23.60 3.78
CA VAL A 64 13.96 23.91 2.85
C VAL A 64 13.46 24.17 1.43
N ALA A 65 12.49 23.39 0.95
CA ALA A 65 11.89 23.60 -0.37
C ALA A 65 11.12 24.94 -0.44
N SER A 66 10.48 25.34 0.66
CA SER A 66 9.72 26.59 0.74
C SER A 66 10.59 27.84 0.79
N GLU A 67 11.77 27.75 1.39
CA GLU A 67 12.72 28.87 1.45
C GLU A 67 13.38 29.14 0.08
N GLY A 68 13.34 28.16 -0.84
CA GLY A 68 14.00 28.23 -2.14
C GLY A 68 15.52 28.18 -1.98
N PHE A 69 16.19 27.30 -2.71
CA PHE A 69 17.66 27.31 -2.71
C PHE A 69 18.14 28.66 -3.24
N PRO A 70 18.88 29.47 -2.45
CA PRO A 70 19.56 30.60 -3.04
C PRO A 70 20.65 30.02 -3.94
N LEU A 71 20.48 30.16 -5.26
CA LEU A 71 21.55 30.03 -6.24
C LEU A 71 22.53 31.21 -6.05
N SER A 72 23.16 31.30 -4.87
CA SER A 72 24.31 32.17 -4.67
C SER A 72 25.54 31.38 -5.15
N HIS A 73 25.84 31.56 -6.43
CA HIS A 73 27.04 31.07 -7.09
C HIS A 73 28.20 32.05 -6.90
#